data_AF-A0A089LXR9-F1
#
_entry.id   AF-A0A089LXR9-F1
#
_cell.length_a   1.000
_cell.length_b   1.000
_cell.length_c   1.000
_cell.angle_alpha   90.00
_cell.angle_beta   90.00
_cell.angle_gamma   90.00
#
_symmetry.space_group_name_H-M   'P 1'
#
loop_
_entity.id
_entity.type
_entity.pdbx_description
1 polymer ?
#
loop_
_entity_poly.entity_id
_entity_poly.type
_entity_poly.pdbx_seq_one_letter_code
_entity_poly.pdbx_strand_id
1 'polypeptide(L)'
;MKGKQALLFISAGLLVSALAACGNGNAGTAEQEHAGHTAQASHAEHARHTMTAQPTPGAGSTATSQPVQTAGSTAAAESPAAQAICEELDGLFAIEKEVNQGDFAAAAEAFEGLHEGFHAILAIVKDKLGSAYSEGMHPDFDALEAAIHTKDKAKTLKLVQANRAALSKAAADMGIVLNP
;
A
#
# COMPACT_ATOMS: atom_id res chain seq x y z
N MET A 1 -21.64 48.78 -27.92
CA MET A 1 -22.17 48.32 -26.61
C MET A 1 -23.39 47.45 -26.85
N LYS A 2 -23.25 46.12 -26.77
CA LYS A 2 -24.37 45.15 -26.83
C LYS A 2 -24.08 44.08 -25.79
N GLY A 3 -24.71 44.23 -24.63
CA GLY A 3 -24.63 43.28 -23.53
C GLY A 3 -25.35 41.98 -23.90
N LYS A 4 -24.72 40.86 -23.58
CA LYS A 4 -25.38 39.56 -23.53
C LYS A 4 -25.46 39.16 -22.07
N GLN A 5 -26.69 39.12 -21.58
CA GLN A 5 -27.03 38.60 -20.27
C GLN A 5 -27.05 37.07 -20.28
N ALA A 6 -26.60 36.53 -19.14
CA ALA A 6 -27.13 35.40 -18.39
C ALA A 6 -27.33 34.04 -19.08
N LEU A 7 -26.65 33.03 -18.54
CA LEU A 7 -27.35 31.81 -18.09
C LEU A 7 -26.57 31.17 -16.94
N LEU A 8 -27.11 31.32 -15.73
CA LEU A 8 -26.57 30.78 -14.49
C LEU A 8 -27.31 29.47 -14.22
N PHE A 9 -26.67 28.33 -14.46
CA PHE A 9 -27.24 27.02 -14.15
C PHE A 9 -26.97 26.72 -12.67
N ILE A 10 -28.02 26.77 -11.85
CA ILE A 10 -28.01 26.26 -10.48
C ILE A 10 -28.54 24.82 -10.56
N SER A 11 -27.63 23.86 -10.59
CA SER A 11 -27.97 22.44 -10.45
C SER A 11 -27.86 22.04 -8.99
N ALA A 12 -29.00 22.03 -8.29
CA ALA A 12 -29.12 21.47 -6.95
C ALA A 12 -29.12 19.92 -7.05
N GLY A 13 -27.94 19.32 -6.89
CA GLY A 13 -27.75 17.88 -6.76
C GLY A 13 -27.79 17.48 -5.28
N LEU A 14 -28.91 16.91 -4.85
CA LEU A 14 -29.09 16.27 -3.56
C LEU A 14 -28.27 14.95 -3.56
N LEU A 15 -27.15 14.90 -2.83
CA LEU A 15 -26.40 13.66 -2.63
C LEU A 15 -26.74 13.06 -1.26
N VAL A 16 -27.55 11.99 -1.27
CA VAL A 16 -27.78 11.14 -0.10
C VAL A 16 -26.53 10.30 0.12
N SER A 17 -25.76 10.61 1.17
CA SER A 17 -24.62 9.79 1.58
C SER A 17 -25.11 8.66 2.50
N ALA A 18 -25.15 7.44 1.97
CA ALA A 18 -25.25 6.24 2.80
C ALA A 18 -23.83 5.90 3.31
N LEU A 19 -23.60 6.17 4.59
CA LEU A 19 -22.36 5.85 5.30
C LEU A 19 -22.41 4.39 5.74
N ALA A 20 -21.75 3.49 4.99
CA ALA A 20 -21.45 2.14 5.46
C ALA A 20 -20.12 2.20 6.24
N ALA A 21 -20.21 2.40 7.56
CA ALA A 21 -19.09 2.31 8.47
C ALA A 21 -18.89 0.85 8.90
N CYS A 22 -17.83 0.20 8.38
CA CYS A 22 -17.24 -0.97 9.03
C CYS A 22 -16.17 -0.45 10.03
N GLY A 23 -16.63 0.06 11.18
CA GLY A 23 -15.77 0.52 12.26
C GLY A 23 -15.81 -0.46 13.43
N ASN A 24 -14.79 -1.31 13.53
CA ASN A 24 -14.52 -2.09 14.73
C ASN A 24 -13.91 -1.15 15.77
N GLY A 25 -14.64 -0.89 16.86
CA GLY A 25 -14.24 0.05 17.89
C GLY A 25 -13.07 -0.46 18.72
N ASN A 26 -12.10 0.41 18.98
CA ASN A 26 -11.45 0.46 20.29
C ASN A 26 -11.02 1.90 20.59
N ALA A 27 -11.80 2.56 21.44
CA ALA A 27 -11.47 3.85 22.03
C ALA A 27 -10.61 3.61 23.28
N GLY A 28 -9.56 4.42 23.44
CA GLY A 28 -8.66 4.37 24.60
C GLY A 28 -7.82 5.63 24.73
N THR A 29 -8.50 6.71 25.08
CA THR A 29 -8.10 7.82 25.98
C THR A 29 -6.65 8.29 26.02
N ALA A 30 -6.45 9.57 25.68
CA ALA A 30 -5.30 10.39 26.06
C ALA A 30 -5.50 10.96 27.47
N GLU A 31 -4.45 10.96 28.31
CA GLU A 31 -4.19 12.05 29.26
C GLU A 31 -2.73 12.05 29.79
N GLN A 32 -2.10 13.22 29.58
CA GLN A 32 -1.30 14.00 30.53
C GLN A 32 0.21 13.75 30.78
N GLU A 33 0.89 14.91 30.76
CA GLU A 33 2.31 15.22 30.93
C GLU A 33 2.95 14.78 32.26
N HIS A 34 4.24 14.42 32.22
CA HIS A 34 5.17 14.87 33.25
C HIS A 34 6.62 14.97 32.77
N ALA A 35 7.31 15.97 33.32
CA ALA A 35 8.64 16.41 32.97
C ALA A 35 9.78 15.54 33.56
N GLY A 36 10.89 15.51 32.83
CA GLY A 36 12.21 15.73 33.43
C GLY A 36 13.09 14.54 33.80
N HIS A 37 14.38 14.77 33.58
CA HIS A 37 15.56 14.21 34.26
C HIS A 37 16.27 12.97 33.67
N THR A 38 17.39 13.31 33.02
CA THR A 38 18.77 12.89 33.36
C THR A 38 19.29 11.54 32.86
N ALA A 39 20.48 11.66 32.28
CA ALA A 39 21.40 10.63 31.81
C ALA A 39 21.72 9.53 32.82
N GLN A 40 21.99 8.31 32.33
CA GLN A 40 23.21 7.58 32.69
C GLN A 40 23.48 6.42 31.73
N ALA A 41 24.67 6.43 31.12
CA ALA A 41 25.32 5.25 30.58
C ALA A 41 25.91 4.42 31.74
N SER A 42 25.91 3.08 31.68
CA SER A 42 27.09 2.24 31.99
C SER A 42 26.79 0.72 32.00
N HIS A 43 27.74 -0.02 31.41
CA HIS A 43 28.30 -1.33 31.82
C HIS A 43 27.38 -2.57 31.77
N ALA A 44 27.63 -3.58 30.91
CA ALA A 44 28.78 -4.51 30.81
C ALA A 44 28.67 -5.75 31.72
N GLU A 45 29.25 -6.84 31.21
CA GLU A 45 29.64 -8.11 31.89
C GLU A 45 28.65 -9.29 31.75
N HIS A 46 28.91 -10.26 30.84
CA HIS A 46 29.78 -11.44 30.96
C HIS A 46 29.36 -12.46 32.03
N ALA A 47 28.92 -13.65 31.59
CA ALA A 47 29.30 -14.92 32.21
C ALA A 47 28.97 -16.10 31.28
N ARG A 48 30.03 -16.69 30.71
CA ARG A 48 30.04 -18.08 30.24
C ARG A 48 30.34 -19.00 31.44
N HIS A 49 29.74 -20.20 31.47
CA HIS A 49 30.29 -21.45 32.03
C HIS A 49 29.46 -22.60 31.40
N THR A 50 30.00 -23.47 30.51
CA THR A 50 30.65 -24.78 30.77
C THR A 50 29.82 -25.71 31.68
N MET A 51 29.64 -27.01 31.48
CA MET A 51 30.15 -28.03 30.55
C MET A 51 29.32 -29.33 30.81
N THR A 52 29.13 -30.15 29.76
CA THR A 52 29.07 -31.65 29.74
C THR A 52 28.15 -32.45 30.67
N ALA A 53 27.29 -33.32 30.09
CA ALA A 53 27.44 -34.80 30.11
C ALA A 53 26.24 -35.51 29.45
N GLN A 54 26.53 -36.64 28.79
CA GLN A 54 25.69 -37.58 28.02
C GLN A 54 26.01 -39.01 28.53
N PRO A 55 25.31 -40.14 28.22
CA PRO A 55 23.88 -40.51 28.06
C PRO A 55 23.46 -41.69 28.98
N THR A 56 22.24 -42.27 28.82
CA THR A 56 21.86 -43.68 28.44
C THR A 56 20.46 -44.09 29.02
N PRO A 57 19.81 -45.24 28.64
CA PRO A 57 18.52 -45.28 27.92
C PRO A 57 17.35 -45.99 28.66
N GLY A 58 16.11 -45.88 28.16
CA GLY A 58 15.05 -46.82 28.56
C GLY A 58 13.59 -46.40 28.28
N ALA A 59 13.01 -47.02 27.24
CA ALA A 59 11.60 -47.40 27.01
C ALA A 59 10.43 -46.70 27.74
N GLY A 60 9.44 -46.24 26.96
CA GLY A 60 8.05 -46.12 27.45
C GLY A 60 7.12 -45.19 26.66
N SER A 61 6.38 -45.77 25.71
CA SER A 61 5.02 -45.41 25.26
C SER A 61 4.59 -43.95 25.04
N THR A 62 4.50 -43.60 23.75
CA THR A 62 3.29 -43.11 23.05
C THR A 62 2.27 -42.26 23.82
N ALA A 63 2.31 -40.94 23.60
CA ALA A 63 1.13 -40.08 23.41
C ALA A 63 1.58 -38.69 22.93
N THR A 64 2.13 -38.60 21.72
CA THR A 64 2.27 -37.31 21.04
C THR A 64 0.90 -36.97 20.46
N SER A 65 0.12 -36.18 21.20
CA SER A 65 -1.01 -35.43 20.66
C SER A 65 -0.46 -34.46 19.63
N GLN A 66 -0.39 -34.90 18.37
CA GLN A 66 -0.27 -34.00 17.24
C GLN A 66 -1.56 -33.18 17.20
N PRO A 67 -1.52 -31.83 17.29
CA PRO A 67 -2.58 -31.07 16.66
C PRO A 67 -2.43 -31.34 15.16
N VAL A 68 -3.33 -32.17 14.64
CA VAL A 68 -3.70 -32.16 13.22
C VAL A 68 -4.04 -30.70 12.94
N GLN A 69 -3.10 -29.98 12.34
CA GLN A 69 -3.42 -28.75 11.65
C GLN A 69 -4.29 -29.19 10.49
N THR A 70 -5.59 -29.12 10.74
CA THR A 70 -6.65 -29.06 9.77
C THR A 70 -6.12 -28.34 8.54
N ALA A 71 -6.19 -29.02 7.40
CA ALA A 71 -6.02 -28.42 6.09
C ALA A 71 -7.08 -27.32 5.95
N GLY A 72 -6.78 -26.17 6.53
CA GLY A 72 -7.52 -24.93 6.38
C GLY A 72 -7.14 -24.42 5.02
N SER A 73 -8.03 -24.69 4.06
CA SER A 73 -8.31 -23.87 2.89
C SER A 73 -7.14 -22.96 2.51
N THR A 74 -6.28 -23.44 1.61
CA THR A 74 -5.36 -22.59 0.88
C THR A 74 -6.19 -21.55 0.11
N ALA A 75 -6.54 -20.44 0.77
CA ALA A 75 -6.58 -19.18 0.06
C ALA A 75 -5.21 -19.12 -0.61
N ALA A 76 -5.17 -19.25 -1.94
CA ALA A 76 -3.93 -19.13 -2.69
C ALA A 76 -3.27 -17.84 -2.19
N ALA A 77 -2.16 -17.96 -1.47
CA ALA A 77 -1.47 -16.79 -0.94
C ALA A 77 -1.14 -15.93 -2.15
N GLU A 78 -1.80 -14.79 -2.28
CA GLU A 78 -1.51 -13.86 -3.36
C GLU A 78 -0.02 -13.51 -3.26
N SER A 79 0.70 -13.59 -4.38
CA SER A 79 2.13 -13.31 -4.35
C SER A 79 2.33 -11.89 -3.82
N PRO A 80 3.39 -11.59 -3.05
CA PRO A 80 3.67 -10.21 -2.60
C PRO A 80 3.69 -9.18 -3.74
N ALA A 81 4.09 -9.62 -4.95
CA ALA A 81 4.03 -8.81 -6.16
C ALA A 81 2.59 -8.51 -6.62
N ALA A 82 1.69 -9.48 -6.52
CA ALA A 82 0.27 -9.29 -6.83
C ALA A 82 -0.37 -8.29 -5.87
N GLN A 83 -0.12 -8.47 -4.56
CA GLN A 83 -0.61 -7.55 -3.54
C GLN A 83 -0.11 -6.12 -3.77
N ALA A 84 1.21 -5.93 -3.97
CA ALA A 84 1.77 -4.61 -4.21
C ALA A 84 1.17 -3.95 -5.46
N ILE A 85 0.99 -4.71 -6.56
CA ILE A 85 0.35 -4.19 -7.78
C ILE A 85 -1.11 -3.81 -7.53
N CYS A 86 -1.87 -4.60 -6.76
CA CYS A 86 -3.25 -4.26 -6.42
C CYS A 86 -3.33 -3.00 -5.56
N GLU A 87 -2.49 -2.88 -4.53
CA GLU A 87 -2.43 -1.68 -3.67
C GLU A 87 -2.10 -0.42 -4.48
N GLU A 88 -1.16 -0.52 -5.43
CA GLU A 88 -0.79 0.58 -6.33
C GLU A 88 -1.96 0.96 -7.26
N LEU A 89 -2.69 -0.02 -7.80
CA LEU A 89 -3.87 0.22 -8.63
C LEU A 89 -4.99 0.90 -7.86
N ASP A 90 -5.18 0.55 -6.58
CA ASP A 90 -6.17 1.18 -5.69
C ASP A 90 -5.81 2.64 -5.39
N GLY A 91 -4.54 2.95 -5.12
CA GLY A 91 -4.10 4.33 -4.96
C GLY A 91 -4.25 5.16 -6.23
N LEU A 92 -3.97 4.58 -7.41
CA LEU A 92 -4.24 5.23 -8.69
C LEU A 92 -5.75 5.50 -8.90
N PHE A 93 -6.63 4.61 -8.44
CA PHE A 93 -8.07 4.84 -8.43
C PHE A 93 -8.47 5.97 -7.47
N ALA A 94 -7.84 6.06 -6.30
CA ALA A 94 -8.04 7.16 -5.36
C ALA A 94 -7.64 8.51 -5.97
N ILE A 95 -6.48 8.59 -6.63
CA ILE A 95 -6.04 9.81 -7.35
C ILE A 95 -7.08 10.21 -8.41
N GLU A 96 -7.54 9.27 -9.24
CA GLU A 96 -8.58 9.53 -10.24
C GLU A 96 -9.86 10.08 -9.60
N LYS A 97 -10.30 9.50 -8.48
CA LYS A 97 -11.46 9.94 -7.72
C LYS A 97 -11.31 11.37 -7.20
N GLU A 98 -10.19 11.72 -6.58
CA GLU A 98 -9.98 13.05 -6.00
C GLU A 98 -9.79 14.14 -7.08
N VAL A 99 -9.05 13.84 -8.14
CA VAL A 99 -8.90 14.73 -9.30
C VAL A 99 -10.24 14.97 -10.00
N ASN A 100 -11.13 13.98 -10.03
CA ASN A 100 -12.47 14.16 -10.57
C ASN A 100 -13.32 15.13 -9.76
N GLN A 101 -13.14 15.16 -8.43
CA GLN A 101 -13.77 16.11 -7.51
C GLN A 101 -13.08 17.49 -7.54
N GLY A 102 -11.91 17.61 -8.17
CA GLY A 102 -11.10 18.83 -8.18
C GLY A 102 -10.23 19.00 -6.93
N ASP A 103 -10.15 17.97 -6.08
CA ASP A 103 -9.32 17.98 -4.88
C ASP A 103 -7.89 17.48 -5.21
N PHE A 104 -7.08 18.39 -5.73
CA PHE A 104 -5.67 18.09 -6.03
C PHE A 104 -4.80 17.96 -4.80
N ALA A 105 -5.23 18.45 -3.64
CA ALA A 105 -4.47 18.29 -2.40
C ALA A 105 -4.61 16.84 -1.90
N ALA A 106 -5.84 16.31 -1.87
CA ALA A 106 -6.07 14.91 -1.55
C ALA A 106 -5.45 13.97 -2.59
N ALA A 107 -5.47 14.34 -3.88
CA ALA A 107 -4.77 13.58 -4.92
C ALA A 107 -3.24 13.52 -4.72
N ALA A 108 -2.63 14.62 -4.26
CA ALA A 108 -1.20 14.65 -3.95
C ALA A 108 -0.87 13.77 -2.73
N GLU A 109 -1.67 13.83 -1.67
CA GLU A 109 -1.51 12.96 -0.50
C GLU A 109 -1.65 11.47 -0.87
N ALA A 110 -2.63 11.13 -1.72
CA ALA A 110 -2.78 9.78 -2.25
C ALA A 110 -1.56 9.34 -3.07
N PHE A 111 -0.98 10.24 -3.88
CA PHE A 111 0.22 9.94 -4.67
C PHE A 111 1.47 9.72 -3.82
N GLU A 112 1.69 10.52 -2.77
CA GLU A 112 2.82 10.33 -1.84
C GLU A 112 2.80 8.93 -1.20
N GLY A 113 1.60 8.43 -0.87
CA GLY A 113 1.42 7.08 -0.34
C GLY A 113 1.80 5.95 -1.30
N LEU A 114 1.87 6.22 -2.61
CA LEU A 114 2.21 5.23 -3.64
C LEU A 114 3.72 5.12 -3.90
N HIS A 115 4.50 6.17 -3.61
CA HIS A 115 5.87 6.28 -4.11
C HIS A 115 6.79 5.11 -3.67
N GLU A 116 6.71 4.69 -2.40
CA GLU A 116 7.45 3.53 -1.90
C GLU A 116 6.97 2.21 -2.51
N GLY A 117 5.64 2.04 -2.66
CA GLY A 117 5.01 0.87 -3.26
C GLY A 117 5.43 0.70 -4.73
N PHE A 118 5.38 1.78 -5.49
CA PHE A 118 5.82 1.81 -6.88
C PHE A 118 7.30 1.41 -7.02
N HIS A 119 8.20 1.95 -6.21
CA HIS A 119 9.61 1.54 -6.24
C HIS A 119 9.82 0.05 -5.89
N ALA A 120 9.04 -0.49 -4.96
CA ALA A 120 9.07 -1.93 -4.65
C ALA A 120 8.63 -2.76 -5.86
N ILE A 121 7.57 -2.35 -6.57
CA ILE A 121 7.12 -2.99 -7.81
C ILE A 121 8.21 -2.90 -8.88
N LEU A 122 8.84 -1.75 -9.06
CA LEU A 122 9.92 -1.59 -10.04
C LEU A 122 11.10 -2.54 -9.80
N ALA A 123 11.46 -2.78 -8.54
CA ALA A 123 12.49 -3.75 -8.18
C ALA A 123 12.11 -5.18 -8.59
N ILE A 124 10.85 -5.57 -8.38
CA ILE A 124 10.32 -6.88 -8.78
C ILE A 124 10.27 -6.99 -10.31
N VAL A 125 9.75 -5.97 -11.00
CA VAL A 125 9.70 -5.91 -12.47
C VAL A 125 11.10 -5.99 -13.06
N LYS A 126 12.08 -5.32 -12.46
CA LYS A 126 13.48 -5.40 -12.88
C LYS A 126 14.05 -6.81 -12.74
N ASP A 127 13.77 -7.52 -11.65
CA ASP A 127 14.19 -8.92 -11.45
C ASP A 127 13.56 -9.87 -12.48
N LYS A 128 12.26 -9.69 -12.78
CA LYS A 128 11.49 -10.62 -13.63
C LYS A 128 11.56 -10.33 -15.12
N LEU A 129 11.48 -9.06 -15.50
CA LEU A 129 11.32 -8.60 -16.90
C LEU A 129 12.53 -7.80 -17.39
N GLY A 130 13.46 -7.43 -16.50
CA GLY A 130 14.71 -6.75 -16.81
C GLY A 130 14.66 -5.23 -16.65
N SER A 131 15.85 -4.60 -16.57
CA SER A 131 16.00 -3.16 -16.29
C SER A 131 15.28 -2.28 -17.31
N ALA A 132 15.38 -2.58 -18.61
CA ALA A 132 14.76 -1.77 -19.65
C ALA A 132 13.23 -1.72 -19.51
N TYR A 133 12.61 -2.80 -18.99
CA TYR A 133 11.18 -2.83 -18.72
C TYR A 133 10.84 -1.89 -17.54
N SER A 134 11.54 -2.07 -16.42
CA SER A 134 11.36 -1.28 -15.19
C SER A 134 11.61 0.22 -15.42
N GLU A 135 12.70 0.57 -16.11
CA GLU A 135 13.07 1.95 -16.45
C GLU A 135 12.05 2.62 -17.38
N GLY A 136 11.31 1.84 -18.18
CA GLY A 136 10.23 2.36 -19.03
C GLY A 136 8.98 2.79 -18.26
N MET A 137 8.80 2.33 -17.01
CA MET A 137 7.62 2.65 -16.20
C MET A 137 7.80 3.94 -15.37
N HIS A 138 9.03 4.27 -14.98
CA HIS A 138 9.34 5.41 -14.12
C HIS A 138 8.85 6.78 -14.66
N PRO A 139 9.06 7.12 -15.96
CA PRO A 139 8.77 8.46 -16.45
C PRO A 139 7.29 8.87 -16.39
N ASP A 140 6.38 7.91 -16.60
CA ASP A 140 4.93 8.19 -16.53
C ASP A 140 4.46 8.39 -15.08
N PHE A 141 5.16 7.78 -14.11
CA PHE A 141 4.90 7.99 -12.69
C PHE A 141 5.39 9.36 -12.22
N ASP A 142 6.62 9.75 -12.61
CA ASP A 142 7.16 11.11 -12.35
C ASP A 142 6.30 12.20 -13.01
N ALA A 143 5.83 11.93 -14.24
CA ALA A 143 4.96 12.85 -14.95
C ALA A 143 3.60 13.02 -14.26
N LEU A 144 3.10 11.96 -13.58
CA LEU A 144 1.84 11.98 -12.85
C LEU A 144 1.94 12.93 -11.65
N GLU A 145 3.00 12.84 -10.86
CA GLU A 145 3.30 13.77 -9.76
C GLU A 145 3.27 15.23 -10.26
N ALA A 146 4.02 15.50 -11.33
CA ALA A 146 4.10 16.84 -11.91
C ALA A 146 2.72 17.35 -12.38
N ALA A 147 1.89 16.48 -12.96
CA ALA A 147 0.54 16.84 -13.40
C ALA A 147 -0.38 17.16 -12.22
N ILE A 148 -0.31 16.39 -11.12
CA ILE A 148 -1.04 16.65 -9.88
C ILE A 148 -0.64 18.01 -9.30
N HIS A 149 0.66 18.28 -9.18
CA HIS A 149 1.19 19.54 -8.63
C HIS A 149 0.84 20.77 -9.48
N THR A 150 0.78 20.60 -10.80
CA THR A 150 0.35 21.67 -11.73
C THR A 150 -1.17 21.76 -11.90
N LYS A 151 -1.94 20.90 -11.20
CA LYS A 151 -3.41 20.84 -11.21
C LYS A 151 -4.00 20.63 -12.61
N ASP A 152 -3.29 19.93 -13.49
CA ASP A 152 -3.73 19.64 -14.84
C ASP A 152 -4.59 18.37 -14.86
N LYS A 153 -5.90 18.54 -14.64
CA LYS A 153 -6.88 17.43 -14.59
C LYS A 153 -6.77 16.49 -15.78
N ALA A 154 -6.73 17.03 -17.00
CA ALA A 154 -6.76 16.21 -18.20
C ALA A 154 -5.47 15.37 -18.32
N LYS A 155 -4.33 15.98 -18.01
CA LYS A 155 -3.04 15.28 -18.02
C LYS A 155 -2.94 14.26 -16.89
N THR A 156 -3.38 14.59 -15.67
CA THR A 156 -3.41 13.66 -14.53
C THR A 156 -4.24 12.41 -14.86
N LEU A 157 -5.47 12.57 -15.37
CA LEU A 157 -6.33 11.43 -15.71
C LEU A 157 -5.71 10.55 -16.80
N LYS A 158 -5.09 11.16 -17.83
CA LYS A 158 -4.37 10.42 -18.87
C LYS A 158 -3.20 9.61 -18.29
N LEU A 159 -2.43 10.19 -17.37
CA LEU A 159 -1.26 9.54 -16.76
C LEU A 159 -1.66 8.46 -15.76
N VAL A 160 -2.75 8.63 -15.01
CA VAL A 160 -3.33 7.55 -14.19
C VAL A 160 -3.65 6.34 -15.05
N GLN A 161 -4.32 6.53 -16.20
CA GLN A 161 -4.64 5.44 -17.12
C GLN A 161 -3.40 4.76 -17.68
N ALA A 162 -2.37 5.53 -18.06
CA ALA A 162 -1.10 4.99 -18.54
C ALA A 162 -0.41 4.11 -17.48
N ASN A 163 -0.30 4.60 -16.24
CA ASN A 163 0.30 3.86 -15.13
C ASN A 163 -0.49 2.57 -14.82
N ARG A 164 -1.84 2.63 -14.76
CA ARG A 164 -2.69 1.45 -14.56
C ARG A 164 -2.49 0.40 -15.66
N ALA A 165 -2.40 0.84 -16.92
CA ALA A 165 -2.15 -0.05 -18.04
C ALA A 165 -0.75 -0.69 -17.97
N ALA A 166 0.28 0.09 -17.59
CA ALA A 166 1.64 -0.41 -17.42
C ALA A 166 1.74 -1.45 -16.31
N LEU A 167 1.13 -1.20 -15.13
CA LEU A 167 1.07 -2.14 -14.01
C LEU A 167 0.33 -3.42 -14.38
N SER A 168 -0.83 -3.30 -15.04
CA SER A 168 -1.62 -4.46 -15.49
C SER A 168 -0.85 -5.30 -16.50
N LYS A 169 -0.13 -4.64 -17.41
CA LYS A 169 0.74 -5.33 -18.37
C LYS A 169 1.91 -6.02 -17.69
N ALA A 170 2.57 -5.36 -16.74
CA ALA A 170 3.67 -5.93 -15.98
C ALA A 170 3.23 -7.17 -15.20
N ALA A 171 2.05 -7.13 -14.55
CA ALA A 171 1.45 -8.29 -13.90
C ALA A 171 1.25 -9.45 -14.87
N ALA A 172 0.61 -9.19 -16.02
CA ALA A 172 0.36 -10.21 -17.04
C ALA A 172 1.66 -10.83 -17.59
N ASP A 173 2.67 -10.01 -17.88
CA ASP A 173 3.97 -10.46 -18.38
C ASP A 173 4.74 -11.29 -17.32
N MET A 174 4.53 -11.02 -16.03
CA MET A 174 5.05 -11.82 -14.91
C MET A 174 4.21 -13.09 -14.62
N GLY A 175 3.10 -13.30 -15.33
CA GLY A 175 2.18 -14.41 -15.07
C GLY A 175 1.35 -14.24 -13.80
N ILE A 176 1.22 -13.02 -13.29
CA ILE A 176 0.40 -12.68 -12.12
C ILE A 176 -1.04 -12.47 -12.58
N VAL A 177 -1.97 -13.17 -11.93
CA VAL A 177 -3.40 -12.92 -12.06
C VAL A 177 -3.79 -11.91 -10.99
N LEU A 178 -4.29 -10.76 -11.42
CA LEU A 178 -4.83 -9.73 -10.52
C LEU A 178 -6.28 -10.07 -10.19
N ASN A 179 -6.62 -10.04 -8.90
CA ASN A 179 -7.99 -10.11 -8.41
C ASN A 179 -8.36 -8.72 -7.86
N PRO A 180 -8.91 -7.83 -8.71
CA PRO A 180 -9.37 -6.52 -8.28
C PRO A 180 -10.65 -6.59 -7.43
#